data_AF-A0A2T4H5I4-F1
#
_entry.id   AF-A0A2T4H5I4-F1
#
_cell.length_a   1.000
_cell.length_b   1.000
_cell.length_c   1.000
_cell.angle_alpha   90.00
_cell.angle_beta   90.00
_cell.angle_gamma   90.00
#
_symmetry.space_group_name_H-M   'P 1'
#
loop_
_entity.id
_entity.type
_entity.pdbx_description
1 polymer ?
#
loop_
_entity_poly.entity_id
_entity_poly.type
_entity_poly.pdbx_seq_one_letter_code
_entity_poly.pdbx_strand_id
1 'polypeptide(L)'
;MAGYTGSQSHSGSVTTEDVNRILQTSPDEVFAFSSDGQTYTSPRCLIGTPVRKITESDDYWKSEWQTIESFFAQEENEKKAKAEADERRLRNPLDKRAAKDFKIHSDNVCKHKKIREIFGPETSYHPNQLVSKHHLPADGLCHMDIMYKLACKVSDLKYLQDRGELAMDPWDFIRWRVALKLQPKLLFAAQSGREYVRAITSQIFESPGTASSPRPYQDPLLRAAIIRSAGYQGRLNSYGKPSDKHKVVNNPSTNTSSIRARPQSTLTHRPANPSRVEKRQKGSSQPSVYRGVNAFRAQQQARQNSLDDPKH
;
A
#
# COMPACT_ATOMS: atom_id res chain seq x y z
N MET A 1 19.39 -40.13 1.50
CA MET A 1 19.97 -39.21 2.50
C MET A 1 20.46 -37.97 1.76
N ALA A 2 19.59 -36.98 1.55
CA ALA A 2 19.94 -35.73 0.87
C ALA A 2 19.55 -34.56 1.78
N GLY A 3 20.54 -33.73 2.09
CA GLY A 3 20.52 -32.77 3.18
C GLY A 3 19.53 -31.64 2.98
N TYR A 4 18.67 -31.45 3.99
CA TYR A 4 17.92 -30.23 4.23
C TYR A 4 18.90 -29.15 4.72
N THR A 5 19.25 -28.20 3.86
CA THR A 5 19.87 -26.94 4.28
C THR A 5 18.77 -26.02 4.80
N GLY A 6 18.50 -26.13 6.11
CA GLY A 6 17.70 -25.15 6.83
C GLY A 6 18.36 -23.78 6.71
N SER A 7 17.69 -22.83 6.08
CA SER A 7 18.08 -21.43 6.11
C SER A 7 18.03 -20.93 7.55
N GLN A 8 19.20 -20.76 8.15
CA GLN A 8 19.37 -20.08 9.42
C GLN A 8 18.83 -18.66 9.30
N SER A 9 17.89 -18.33 10.17
CA SER A 9 17.39 -16.98 10.39
C SER A 9 18.50 -16.15 11.04
N HIS A 10 19.34 -15.52 10.22
CA HIS A 10 20.22 -14.45 10.65
C HIS A 10 19.39 -13.19 10.87
N SER A 11 19.35 -12.72 12.12
CA SER A 11 18.93 -11.37 12.50
C SER A 11 20.01 -10.35 12.10
N GLY A 12 20.38 -10.31 10.82
CA GLY A 12 21.25 -9.28 10.27
C GLY A 12 20.49 -7.96 10.13
N SER A 13 21.15 -6.84 10.39
CA SER A 13 20.64 -5.52 10.00
C SER A 13 20.45 -5.48 8.49
N VAL A 14 19.25 -5.12 8.01
CA VAL A 14 18.98 -4.95 6.58
C VAL A 14 19.94 -3.89 6.00
N THR A 15 20.73 -4.28 5.01
CA THR A 15 21.69 -3.38 4.35
C THR A 15 21.07 -2.66 3.16
N THR A 16 21.72 -1.59 2.69
CA THR A 16 21.29 -0.87 1.49
C THR A 16 21.38 -1.76 0.26
N GLU A 17 22.39 -2.63 0.20
CA GLU A 17 22.64 -3.60 -0.84
C GLU A 17 21.52 -4.65 -0.89
N ASP A 18 21.05 -5.12 0.27
CA ASP A 18 19.92 -6.06 0.35
C ASP A 18 18.65 -5.43 -0.22
N VAL A 19 18.39 -4.15 0.10
CA VAL A 19 17.24 -3.40 -0.41
C VAL A 19 17.37 -3.16 -1.92
N ASN A 20 18.55 -2.82 -2.42
CA ASN A 20 18.78 -2.65 -3.86
C ASN A 20 18.50 -3.95 -4.61
N ARG A 21 19.01 -5.08 -4.09
CA ARG A 21 18.83 -6.39 -4.70
C ARG A 21 17.35 -6.78 -4.82
N ILE A 22 16.54 -6.61 -3.75
CA ILE A 22 15.10 -6.94 -3.86
C ILE A 22 14.38 -6.01 -4.82
N LEU A 23 14.72 -4.72 -4.85
CA LEU A 23 14.02 -3.74 -5.68
C LEU A 23 14.32 -3.94 -7.17
N GLN A 24 15.50 -4.46 -7.48
CA GLN A 24 15.95 -4.75 -8.85
C GLN A 24 15.64 -6.19 -9.31
N THR A 25 15.03 -7.02 -8.47
CA THR A 25 14.63 -8.39 -8.85
C THR A 25 13.63 -8.33 -10.01
N SER A 26 13.90 -9.07 -11.10
CA SER A 26 13.02 -9.13 -12.26
C SER A 26 11.76 -9.97 -11.98
N PRO A 27 10.57 -9.62 -12.52
CA PRO A 27 9.38 -10.46 -12.45
C PRO A 27 9.63 -11.92 -12.86
N ASP A 28 10.45 -12.15 -13.90
CA ASP A 28 10.71 -13.47 -14.47
C ASP A 28 11.55 -14.38 -13.54
N GLU A 29 12.25 -13.81 -12.55
CA GLU A 29 12.98 -14.57 -11.53
C GLU A 29 12.05 -15.15 -10.46
N VAL A 30 10.85 -14.58 -10.31
CA VAL A 30 9.93 -14.88 -9.21
C VAL A 30 8.67 -15.58 -9.72
N PHE A 31 8.15 -15.14 -10.86
CA PHE A 31 6.89 -15.57 -11.40
C PHE A 31 7.09 -16.41 -12.65
N ALA A 32 6.26 -17.44 -12.77
CA ALA A 32 6.08 -18.14 -14.03
C ALA A 32 4.62 -18.00 -14.44
N PHE A 33 4.38 -17.99 -15.75
CA PHE A 33 3.06 -17.80 -16.34
C PHE A 33 2.68 -19.04 -17.16
N SER A 34 1.39 -19.20 -17.43
CA SER A 34 0.89 -20.16 -18.41
C SER A 34 1.39 -19.80 -19.82
N SER A 35 1.35 -20.75 -20.76
CA SER A 35 1.82 -20.54 -22.14
C SER A 35 1.09 -19.40 -22.86
N ASP A 36 -0.18 -19.18 -22.55
CA ASP A 36 -1.00 -18.06 -23.03
C ASP A 36 -0.76 -16.73 -22.29
N GLY A 37 0.08 -16.75 -21.25
CA GLY A 37 0.39 -15.60 -20.40
C GLY A 37 -0.77 -15.08 -19.55
N GLN A 38 -1.89 -15.80 -19.45
CA GLN A 38 -3.11 -15.31 -18.78
C GLN A 38 -3.12 -15.57 -17.28
N THR A 39 -2.38 -16.56 -16.79
CA THR A 39 -2.38 -16.96 -15.38
C THR A 39 -0.98 -17.22 -14.84
N TYR A 40 -0.82 -17.06 -13.52
CA TYR A 40 0.40 -17.47 -12.83
C TYR A 40 0.44 -19.00 -12.67
N THR A 41 1.61 -19.60 -12.92
CA THR A 41 1.94 -21.02 -12.67
C THR A 41 2.98 -21.18 -11.57
N SER A 42 3.65 -20.09 -11.17
CA SER A 42 4.55 -20.03 -10.01
C SER A 42 4.55 -18.61 -9.43
N PRO A 43 4.70 -18.43 -8.10
CA PRO A 43 4.82 -19.46 -7.06
C PRO A 43 3.52 -20.21 -6.75
N ARG A 44 3.63 -21.30 -5.98
CA ARG A 44 2.51 -22.19 -5.64
C ARG A 44 1.25 -21.48 -5.12
N CYS A 45 1.42 -20.42 -4.31
CA CYS A 45 0.29 -19.67 -3.76
C CYS A 45 -0.41 -18.75 -4.76
N LEU A 46 0.11 -18.61 -5.98
CA LEU A 46 -0.44 -17.81 -7.06
C LEU A 46 -1.00 -18.65 -8.22
N ILE A 47 -0.82 -19.98 -8.20
CA ILE A 47 -1.26 -20.85 -9.30
C ILE A 47 -2.75 -20.59 -9.65
N GLY A 48 -2.99 -20.35 -10.94
CA GLY A 48 -4.32 -20.09 -11.51
C GLY A 48 -4.87 -18.69 -11.23
N THR A 49 -4.09 -17.79 -10.63
CA THR A 49 -4.47 -16.37 -10.48
C THR A 49 -4.40 -15.69 -11.85
N PRO A 50 -5.45 -14.94 -12.27
CA PRO A 50 -5.39 -14.19 -13.52
C PRO A 50 -4.40 -13.04 -13.43
N VAL A 51 -3.71 -12.77 -14.54
CA VAL A 51 -2.82 -11.61 -14.70
C VAL A 51 -3.64 -10.33 -14.94
N ARG A 52 -4.68 -10.41 -15.78
CA ARG A 52 -5.62 -9.30 -16.00
C ARG A 52 -6.48 -9.07 -14.76
N LYS A 53 -6.96 -7.83 -14.60
CA LYS A 53 -7.93 -7.51 -13.55
C LYS A 53 -9.19 -8.39 -13.69
N ILE A 54 -9.63 -8.97 -12.58
CA ILE A 54 -10.90 -9.71 -12.54
C ILE A 54 -12.09 -8.77 -12.38
N THR A 55 -13.23 -9.28 -12.82
CA THR A 55 -14.58 -8.73 -12.73
C THR A 55 -15.51 -9.82 -12.19
N GLU A 56 -16.70 -9.43 -11.77
CA GLU A 56 -17.71 -10.33 -11.21
C GLU A 56 -18.22 -11.38 -12.21
N SER A 57 -18.02 -11.16 -13.51
CA SER A 57 -18.38 -12.11 -14.58
C SER A 57 -17.32 -13.16 -14.86
N ASP A 58 -16.13 -13.07 -14.25
CA ASP A 58 -15.04 -14.00 -14.52
C ASP A 58 -15.18 -15.32 -13.76
N ASP A 59 -14.80 -16.45 -14.37
CA ASP A 59 -14.79 -17.78 -13.72
C ASP A 59 -13.91 -17.87 -12.46
N TYR A 60 -12.98 -16.93 -12.31
CA TYR A 60 -12.15 -16.81 -11.12
C TYR A 60 -12.91 -16.21 -9.94
N TRP A 61 -13.91 -15.37 -10.20
CA TRP A 61 -14.73 -14.70 -9.20
C TRP A 61 -15.51 -15.70 -8.33
N LYS A 62 -15.83 -15.27 -7.11
CA LYS A 62 -16.69 -16.01 -6.19
C LYS A 62 -17.82 -15.09 -5.73
N SER A 63 -19.05 -15.57 -5.86
CA SER A 63 -20.27 -14.83 -5.49
C SER A 63 -20.29 -14.38 -4.02
N GLU A 64 -19.56 -15.05 -3.14
CA GLU A 64 -19.51 -14.73 -1.71
C GLU A 64 -18.57 -13.55 -1.41
N TRP A 65 -17.75 -13.12 -2.36
CA TRP A 65 -16.83 -12.00 -2.17
C TRP A 65 -17.55 -10.66 -2.25
N GLN A 66 -17.16 -9.73 -1.38
CA GLN A 66 -17.61 -8.35 -1.47
C GLN A 66 -17.04 -7.70 -2.75
N THR A 67 -17.91 -7.06 -3.54
CA THR A 67 -17.51 -6.33 -4.75
C THR A 67 -16.86 -5.00 -4.41
N ILE A 68 -15.95 -4.53 -5.27
CA ILE A 68 -15.30 -3.23 -5.10
C ILE A 68 -16.32 -2.09 -5.23
N GLU A 69 -17.30 -2.27 -6.12
CA GLU A 69 -18.37 -1.34 -6.42
C GLU A 69 -19.29 -1.16 -5.21
N SER A 70 -19.67 -2.26 -4.55
CA SER A 70 -20.48 -2.19 -3.32
C SER A 70 -19.73 -1.49 -2.18
N PHE A 71 -18.42 -1.68 -2.09
CA PHE A 71 -17.58 -0.95 -1.15
C PHE A 71 -17.55 0.56 -1.49
N PHE A 72 -17.36 0.93 -2.75
CA PHE A 72 -17.32 2.34 -3.16
C PHE A 72 -18.66 3.05 -3.04
N ALA A 73 -19.78 2.34 -3.13
CA ALA A 73 -21.11 2.91 -2.87
C ALA A 73 -21.26 3.44 -1.43
N GLN A 74 -20.46 2.94 -0.48
CA GLN A 74 -20.49 3.38 0.92
C GLN A 74 -19.81 4.75 1.13
N GLU A 75 -19.03 5.25 0.16
CA GLU A 75 -18.29 6.52 0.29
C GLU A 75 -19.22 7.72 0.53
N GLU A 76 -20.39 7.76 -0.12
CA GLU A 76 -21.36 8.84 0.06
C GLU A 76 -21.98 8.84 1.46
N ASN A 77 -22.21 7.65 2.04
CA ASN A 77 -22.68 7.54 3.41
C ASN A 77 -21.62 8.07 4.40
N GLU A 78 -20.34 7.79 4.16
CA GLU A 78 -19.23 8.33 4.97
C GLU A 78 -19.09 9.86 4.83
N LYS A 79 -19.31 10.42 3.63
CA LYS A 79 -19.34 11.87 3.42
C LYS A 79 -20.49 12.54 4.18
N LYS A 80 -21.67 11.94 4.15
CA LYS A 80 -22.84 12.42 4.88
C LYS A 80 -22.61 12.36 6.39
N ALA A 81 -22.14 11.22 6.90
CA ALA A 81 -21.82 11.05 8.31
C ALA A 81 -20.73 12.03 8.80
N LYS A 82 -19.72 12.31 7.96
CA LYS A 82 -18.73 13.35 8.23
C LYS A 82 -19.37 14.74 8.38
N ALA A 83 -20.25 15.13 7.46
CA ALA A 83 -20.92 16.43 7.50
C ALA A 83 -21.79 16.59 8.75
N GLU A 84 -22.59 15.57 9.08
CA GLU A 84 -23.43 15.57 10.28
C GLU A 84 -22.61 15.62 11.58
N ALA A 85 -21.48 14.90 11.63
CA ALA A 85 -20.56 14.95 12.76
C ALA A 85 -19.88 16.33 12.90
N ASP A 86 -19.53 16.98 11.78
CA ASP A 86 -18.95 18.32 11.79
C ASP A 86 -19.96 19.36 12.28
N GLU A 87 -21.21 19.30 11.82
CA GLU A 87 -22.26 20.18 12.30
C GLU A 87 -22.48 20.04 13.82
N ARG A 88 -22.54 18.80 14.33
CA ARG A 88 -22.64 18.56 15.77
C ARG A 88 -21.45 19.16 16.53
N ARG A 89 -20.24 18.97 16.01
CA ARG A 89 -19.00 19.50 16.59
C ARG A 89 -18.97 21.03 16.59
N LEU A 90 -19.49 21.68 15.55
CA LEU A 90 -19.58 23.14 15.45
C LEU A 90 -20.63 23.72 16.41
N ARG A 91 -21.78 23.05 16.58
CA ARG A 91 -22.82 23.47 17.53
C ARG A 91 -22.39 23.29 18.98
N ASN A 92 -21.64 22.23 19.30
CA ASN A 92 -21.11 22.00 20.63
C ASN A 92 -19.61 21.61 20.57
N PRO A 93 -18.69 22.60 20.62
CA PRO A 93 -17.26 22.35 20.58
C PRO A 93 -16.70 21.51 21.74
N LEU A 94 -17.45 21.39 22.85
CA LEU A 94 -17.06 20.58 24.00
C LEU A 94 -17.49 19.12 23.86
N ASP A 95 -18.30 18.77 22.85
CA ASP A 95 -18.70 17.39 22.59
C ASP A 95 -17.55 16.58 21.97
N LYS A 96 -16.83 15.88 22.86
CA LYS A 96 -15.75 14.97 22.49
C LYS A 96 -16.21 13.81 21.58
N ARG A 97 -17.49 13.42 21.63
CA ARG A 97 -18.03 12.35 20.76
C ARG A 97 -18.15 12.87 19.34
N ALA A 98 -18.76 14.04 19.14
CA ALA A 98 -18.83 14.66 17.82
C ALA A 98 -17.45 14.89 17.19
N ALA A 99 -16.47 15.33 17.98
CA ALA A 99 -15.09 15.47 17.50
C ALA A 99 -14.45 14.12 17.10
N LYS A 100 -14.71 13.05 17.86
CA LYS A 100 -14.24 11.70 17.55
C LYS A 100 -14.91 11.15 16.28
N ASP A 101 -16.23 11.27 16.17
CA ASP A 101 -17.00 10.83 15.00
C ASP A 101 -16.53 11.56 13.75
N PHE A 102 -16.39 12.89 13.82
CA PHE A 102 -15.89 13.69 12.69
C PHE A 102 -14.52 13.21 12.22
N LYS A 103 -13.62 12.91 13.16
CA LYS A 103 -12.30 12.35 12.82
C LYS A 103 -12.43 10.99 12.13
N ILE A 104 -13.23 10.07 12.69
CA ILE A 104 -13.42 8.72 12.13
C ILE A 104 -13.95 8.80 10.70
N HIS A 105 -15.01 9.56 10.47
CA HIS A 105 -15.62 9.69 9.13
C HIS A 105 -14.70 10.47 8.17
N SER A 106 -13.99 11.49 8.64
CA SER A 106 -12.98 12.16 7.83
C SER A 106 -11.84 11.23 7.42
N ASP A 107 -11.35 10.38 8.33
CA ASP A 107 -10.34 9.37 8.02
C ASP A 107 -10.89 8.34 7.02
N ASN A 108 -12.12 7.86 7.20
CA ASN A 108 -12.76 6.90 6.28
C ASN A 108 -12.94 7.48 4.87
N VAL A 109 -13.39 8.73 4.72
CA VAL A 109 -13.47 9.40 3.41
C VAL A 109 -12.09 9.47 2.74
N CYS A 110 -11.03 9.79 3.50
CA CYS A 110 -9.66 9.76 2.99
C CYS A 110 -9.22 8.36 2.58
N LYS A 111 -9.57 7.32 3.34
CA LYS A 111 -9.30 5.91 2.98
C LYS A 111 -10.00 5.52 1.69
N HIS A 112 -11.29 5.83 1.52
CA HIS A 112 -12.04 5.56 0.29
C HIS A 112 -11.35 6.16 -0.93
N LYS A 113 -10.94 7.43 -0.86
CA LYS A 113 -10.21 8.09 -1.95
C LYS A 113 -8.91 7.37 -2.30
N LYS A 114 -8.09 7.02 -1.30
CA LYS A 114 -6.83 6.31 -1.54
C LYS A 114 -7.05 4.89 -2.09
N ILE A 115 -8.08 4.18 -1.62
CA ILE A 115 -8.44 2.86 -2.14
C ILE A 115 -8.87 2.98 -3.61
N ARG A 116 -9.72 3.97 -3.95
CA ARG A 116 -10.19 4.22 -5.31
C ARG A 116 -9.06 4.55 -6.28
N GLU A 117 -8.05 5.28 -5.84
CA GLU A 117 -6.85 5.58 -6.64
C GLU A 117 -6.09 4.31 -7.08
N ILE A 118 -6.16 3.22 -6.28
CA ILE A 118 -5.38 2.00 -6.52
C ILE A 118 -6.22 0.85 -7.06
N PHE A 119 -7.48 0.73 -6.65
CA PHE A 119 -8.38 -0.38 -7.01
C PHE A 119 -9.61 0.06 -7.80
N GLY A 120 -9.72 1.34 -8.13
CA GLY A 120 -10.80 1.88 -8.95
C GLY A 120 -10.85 1.31 -10.36
N PRO A 121 -11.89 1.62 -11.14
CA PRO A 121 -12.14 1.02 -12.46
C PRO A 121 -10.96 1.21 -13.42
N GLU A 122 -10.30 2.37 -13.37
CA GLU A 122 -9.19 2.74 -14.26
C GLU A 122 -7.85 2.04 -13.93
N THR A 123 -7.80 1.18 -12.91
CA THR A 123 -6.57 0.49 -12.51
C THR A 123 -6.63 -0.99 -12.88
N SER A 124 -5.45 -1.62 -12.96
CA SER A 124 -5.29 -3.04 -13.27
C SER A 124 -5.33 -3.96 -12.04
N TYR A 125 -5.58 -3.44 -10.85
CA TYR A 125 -5.48 -4.20 -9.60
C TYR A 125 -6.84 -4.54 -9.02
N HIS A 126 -6.95 -5.76 -8.48
CA HIS A 126 -8.07 -6.20 -7.67
C HIS A 126 -7.56 -6.85 -6.36
N PRO A 127 -8.09 -6.52 -5.17
CA PRO A 127 -7.62 -7.08 -3.90
C PRO A 127 -7.70 -8.61 -3.86
N ASN A 128 -8.78 -9.19 -4.37
CA ASN A 128 -8.98 -10.65 -4.50
C ASN A 128 -8.09 -11.32 -5.59
N GLN A 129 -7.04 -10.65 -6.06
CA GLN A 129 -6.00 -11.26 -6.89
C GLN A 129 -4.62 -11.18 -6.24
N LEU A 130 -4.54 -10.89 -4.94
CA LEU A 130 -3.27 -10.86 -4.21
C LEU A 130 -2.61 -12.26 -4.15
N VAL A 131 -3.42 -13.31 -4.05
CA VAL A 131 -3.01 -14.72 -4.08
C VAL A 131 -4.11 -15.53 -4.77
N SER A 132 -3.89 -16.82 -5.04
CA SER A 132 -4.89 -17.70 -5.65
C SER A 132 -6.18 -17.79 -4.82
N LYS A 133 -7.34 -17.88 -5.49
CA LYS A 133 -8.69 -17.96 -4.90
C LYS A 133 -8.85 -19.11 -3.92
N HIS A 134 -7.99 -20.12 -4.03
CA HIS A 134 -7.92 -21.23 -3.08
C HIS A 134 -7.47 -20.78 -1.68
N HIS A 135 -6.57 -19.80 -1.60
CA HIS A 135 -5.99 -19.27 -0.36
C HIS A 135 -6.70 -18.02 0.17
N LEU A 136 -7.60 -17.40 -0.60
CA LEU A 136 -8.33 -16.22 -0.15
C LEU A 136 -9.45 -16.57 0.83
N PRO A 137 -9.68 -15.75 1.87
CA PRO A 137 -10.83 -15.87 2.77
C PRO A 137 -12.17 -16.01 2.03
N ALA A 138 -13.18 -16.58 2.71
CA ALA A 138 -14.48 -16.86 2.11
C ALA A 138 -15.17 -15.59 1.57
N ASP A 139 -15.01 -14.47 2.28
CA ASP A 139 -15.49 -13.12 1.99
C ASP A 139 -14.49 -12.26 1.20
N GLY A 140 -13.30 -12.80 0.90
CA GLY A 140 -12.26 -12.12 0.15
C GLY A 140 -11.48 -11.08 0.97
N LEU A 141 -10.89 -10.11 0.26
CA LEU A 141 -10.00 -9.07 0.78
C LEU A 141 -10.52 -7.64 0.56
N CYS A 142 -11.72 -7.48 0.02
CA CYS A 142 -12.36 -6.18 -0.23
C CYS A 142 -12.87 -5.51 1.07
N HIS A 143 -12.01 -5.41 2.08
CA HIS A 143 -12.30 -4.78 3.38
C HIS A 143 -11.52 -3.47 3.51
N MET A 144 -12.15 -2.42 4.07
CA MET A 144 -11.58 -1.07 4.12
C MET A 144 -10.14 -1.02 4.63
N ASP A 145 -9.86 -1.62 5.80
CA ASP A 145 -8.53 -1.53 6.41
C ASP A 145 -7.46 -2.31 5.64
N ILE A 146 -7.83 -3.46 5.05
CA ILE A 146 -6.92 -4.27 4.22
C ILE A 146 -6.60 -3.52 2.93
N MET A 147 -7.64 -3.06 2.22
CA MET A 147 -7.49 -2.32 0.98
C MET A 147 -6.73 -1.02 1.19
N TYR A 148 -7.00 -0.28 2.27
CA TYR A 148 -6.27 0.95 2.58
C TYR A 148 -4.78 0.68 2.84
N LYS A 149 -4.45 -0.34 3.65
CA LYS A 149 -3.06 -0.74 3.90
C LYS A 149 -2.34 -1.08 2.58
N LEU A 150 -2.97 -1.90 1.74
CA LEU A 150 -2.44 -2.26 0.43
C LEU A 150 -2.26 -1.03 -0.46
N ALA A 151 -3.28 -0.16 -0.57
CA ALA A 151 -3.26 1.02 -1.41
C ALA A 151 -2.12 1.98 -1.03
N CYS A 152 -1.91 2.22 0.27
CA CYS A 152 -0.79 3.02 0.75
C CYS A 152 0.57 2.44 0.31
N LYS A 153 0.72 1.12 0.34
CA LYS A 153 1.98 0.45 0.02
C LYS A 153 2.23 0.39 -1.49
N VAL A 154 1.20 0.13 -2.27
CA VAL A 154 1.24 0.28 -3.73
C VAL A 154 1.63 1.70 -4.10
N SER A 155 1.05 2.72 -3.46
CA SER A 155 1.38 4.14 -3.72
C SER A 155 2.84 4.47 -3.41
N ASP A 156 3.39 3.98 -2.30
CA ASP A 156 4.81 4.17 -1.96
C ASP A 156 5.74 3.41 -2.94
N LEU A 157 5.34 2.21 -3.40
CA LEU A 157 6.11 1.42 -4.37
C LEU A 157 6.04 1.97 -5.80
N LYS A 158 4.89 2.52 -6.21
CA LYS A 158 4.74 3.27 -7.48
C LYS A 158 5.76 4.40 -7.56
N TYR A 159 5.96 5.13 -6.46
CA TYR A 159 6.96 6.19 -6.41
C TYR A 159 8.40 5.68 -6.65
N LEU A 160 8.74 4.46 -6.18
CA LEU A 160 10.05 3.86 -6.49
C LEU A 160 10.12 3.39 -7.95
N GLN A 161 9.03 2.86 -8.50
CA GLN A 161 8.94 2.46 -9.89
C GLN A 161 9.09 3.67 -10.84
N ASP A 162 8.42 4.78 -10.55
CA ASP A 162 8.52 6.03 -11.33
C ASP A 162 9.95 6.61 -11.35
N ARG A 163 10.77 6.23 -10.36
CA ARG A 163 12.20 6.58 -10.28
C ARG A 163 13.12 5.56 -10.95
N GLY A 164 12.58 4.47 -11.50
CA GLY A 164 13.36 3.37 -12.06
C GLY A 164 14.07 2.50 -11.00
N GLU A 165 13.71 2.63 -9.72
CA GLU A 165 14.34 1.87 -8.64
C GLU A 165 13.65 0.54 -8.37
N LEU A 166 12.36 0.41 -8.68
CA LEU A 166 11.61 -0.84 -8.57
C LEU A 166 11.40 -1.45 -9.97
N ALA A 167 11.99 -2.63 -10.21
CA ALA A 167 11.92 -3.32 -11.50
C ALA A 167 10.56 -3.98 -11.77
N MET A 168 9.91 -4.51 -10.72
CA MET A 168 8.58 -5.12 -10.82
C MET A 168 7.45 -4.09 -10.83
N ASP A 169 6.28 -4.53 -11.31
CA ASP A 169 5.03 -3.83 -10.98
C ASP A 169 4.84 -3.80 -9.43
N PRO A 170 4.39 -2.68 -8.84
CA PRO A 170 4.17 -2.54 -7.41
C PRO A 170 3.28 -3.61 -6.79
N TRP A 171 2.25 -4.04 -7.51
CA TRP A 171 1.34 -5.08 -7.04
C TRP A 171 2.01 -6.45 -7.09
N ASP A 172 2.76 -6.76 -8.16
CA ASP A 172 3.55 -7.99 -8.25
C ASP A 172 4.65 -8.06 -7.19
N PHE A 173 5.30 -6.93 -6.89
CA PHE A 173 6.25 -6.86 -5.78
C PHE A 173 5.57 -7.23 -4.45
N ILE A 174 4.38 -6.67 -4.16
CA ILE A 174 3.62 -7.04 -2.96
C ILE A 174 3.24 -8.52 -2.98
N ARG A 175 2.78 -9.05 -4.11
CA ARG A 175 2.45 -10.48 -4.27
C ARG A 175 3.65 -11.36 -3.92
N TRP A 176 4.83 -11.02 -4.42
CA TRP A 176 6.07 -11.74 -4.12
C TRP A 176 6.35 -11.72 -2.62
N ARG A 177 6.30 -10.55 -1.99
CA ARG A 177 6.57 -10.42 -0.55
C ARG A 177 5.56 -11.22 0.30
N VAL A 178 4.29 -11.20 -0.07
CA VAL A 178 3.25 -12.03 0.56
C VAL A 178 3.50 -13.52 0.34
N ALA A 179 3.89 -13.92 -0.88
CA ALA A 179 4.20 -15.30 -1.22
C ALA A 179 5.33 -15.87 -0.36
N LEU A 180 6.40 -15.10 -0.12
CA LEU A 180 7.51 -15.49 0.75
C LEU A 180 7.08 -15.77 2.20
N LYS A 181 5.99 -15.16 2.67
CA LYS A 181 5.44 -15.37 4.02
C LYS A 181 4.39 -16.47 4.08
N LEU A 182 3.67 -16.67 2.98
CA LEU A 182 2.60 -17.65 2.89
C LEU A 182 3.14 -19.05 2.59
N GLN A 183 4.09 -19.20 1.67
CA GLN A 183 4.59 -20.51 1.23
C GLN A 183 5.11 -21.40 2.38
N PRO A 184 5.90 -20.89 3.36
CA PRO A 184 6.34 -21.72 4.48
C PRO A 184 5.20 -22.27 5.36
N LYS A 185 4.00 -21.69 5.26
CA LYS A 185 2.81 -22.15 5.98
C LYS A 185 2.01 -23.20 5.20
N LEU A 186 2.36 -23.47 3.94
CA LEU A 186 1.67 -24.41 3.04
C LEU A 186 2.46 -25.73 2.95
N LEU A 187 2.39 -26.55 4.00
CA LEU A 187 3.20 -27.76 4.19
C LEU A 187 3.03 -28.81 3.07
N PHE A 188 1.85 -28.90 2.43
CA PHE A 188 1.59 -29.87 1.37
C PHE A 188 0.58 -29.36 0.33
N ALA A 189 0.69 -29.87 -0.90
CA ALA A 189 -0.26 -29.87 -2.03
C ALA A 189 -1.57 -29.06 -1.88
N ALA A 190 -2.48 -29.67 -1.12
CA ALA A 190 -3.87 -29.27 -1.00
C ALA A 190 -4.14 -28.26 0.12
N GLN A 191 -3.14 -27.91 0.95
CA GLN A 191 -3.38 -27.02 2.09
C GLN A 191 -3.80 -25.62 1.61
N SER A 192 -4.90 -25.12 2.19
CA SER A 192 -5.36 -23.76 1.94
C SER A 192 -4.62 -22.75 2.83
N GLY A 193 -4.46 -21.54 2.30
CA GLY A 193 -3.84 -20.40 3.01
C GLY A 193 -4.87 -19.46 3.64
N ARG A 194 -6.16 -19.82 3.58
CA ARG A 194 -7.31 -18.98 3.98
C ARG A 194 -7.15 -18.31 5.33
N GLU A 195 -6.70 -19.06 6.32
CA GLU A 195 -6.54 -18.60 7.69
C GLU A 195 -5.37 -17.62 7.87
N TYR A 196 -4.40 -17.65 6.96
CA TYR A 196 -3.17 -16.88 7.07
C TYR A 196 -3.16 -15.61 6.23
N VAL A 197 -3.81 -15.58 5.07
CA VAL A 197 -3.69 -14.48 4.10
C VAL A 197 -4.07 -13.14 4.73
N ARG A 198 -5.22 -13.06 5.41
CA ARG A 198 -5.66 -11.81 6.06
C ARG A 198 -4.64 -11.32 7.10
N ALA A 199 -4.11 -12.23 7.90
CA ALA A 199 -3.11 -11.91 8.92
C ALA A 199 -1.79 -11.47 8.30
N ILE A 200 -1.27 -12.21 7.30
CA ILE A 200 -0.05 -11.87 6.57
C ILE A 200 -0.18 -10.50 5.91
N THR A 201 -1.25 -10.29 5.14
CA THR A 201 -1.48 -9.00 4.46
C THR A 201 -1.61 -7.86 5.47
N SER A 202 -2.20 -8.10 6.63
CA SER A 202 -2.29 -7.08 7.67
C SER A 202 -0.95 -6.76 8.32
N GLN A 203 -0.13 -7.78 8.59
CA GLN A 203 1.08 -7.69 9.41
C GLN A 203 2.36 -7.40 8.60
N ILE A 204 2.41 -7.76 7.32
CA ILE A 204 3.60 -7.55 6.48
C ILE A 204 3.94 -6.06 6.33
N PHE A 205 2.98 -5.19 6.61
CA PHE A 205 3.11 -3.73 6.54
C PHE A 205 3.15 -3.04 7.91
N GLU A 206 3.03 -3.79 9.01
CA GLU A 206 2.96 -3.23 10.35
C GLU A 206 4.33 -2.84 10.91
N SER A 207 4.30 -1.82 11.79
CA SER A 207 5.46 -1.36 12.55
C SER A 207 5.87 -2.43 13.58
N PRO A 208 7.12 -2.42 14.06
CA PRO A 208 7.55 -3.38 15.05
C PRO A 208 6.78 -3.08 16.34
N GLY A 209 6.63 -4.11 17.16
CA GLY A 209 5.95 -3.97 18.44
C GLY A 209 6.67 -2.98 19.38
N THR A 210 6.01 -2.59 20.46
CA THR A 210 6.56 -1.65 21.45
C THR A 210 7.67 -2.30 22.26
N ALA A 211 8.43 -1.52 23.03
CA ALA A 211 9.43 -2.07 23.97
C ALA A 211 8.83 -3.08 24.97
N SER A 212 7.55 -2.90 25.33
CA SER A 212 6.79 -3.79 26.21
C SER A 212 6.21 -5.03 25.52
N SER A 213 6.13 -5.04 24.19
CA SER A 213 5.66 -6.17 23.39
C SER A 213 6.38 -6.14 22.04
N PRO A 214 7.69 -6.45 22.03
CA PRO A 214 8.48 -6.35 20.83
C PRO A 214 7.97 -7.38 19.81
N ARG A 215 7.67 -6.89 18.61
CA ARG A 215 7.30 -7.74 17.48
C ARG A 215 8.25 -7.42 16.34
N PRO A 216 9.01 -8.40 15.82
CA PRO A 216 9.86 -8.15 14.67
C PRO A 216 8.99 -7.78 13.47
N TYR A 217 9.54 -6.98 12.55
CA TYR A 217 8.89 -6.78 11.26
C TYR A 217 8.74 -8.12 10.57
N GLN A 218 7.53 -8.42 10.10
CA GLN A 218 7.30 -9.64 9.34
C GLN A 218 8.09 -9.62 8.02
N ASP A 219 8.30 -8.45 7.42
CA ASP A 219 9.17 -8.27 6.26
C ASP A 219 10.05 -7.00 6.38
N PRO A 220 11.25 -7.13 6.98
CA PRO A 220 12.17 -6.01 7.17
C PRO A 220 12.61 -5.35 5.85
N LEU A 221 12.71 -6.14 4.78
CA LEU A 221 13.16 -5.72 3.46
C LEU A 221 12.11 -4.86 2.75
N LEU A 222 10.86 -5.32 2.75
CA LEU A 222 9.74 -4.51 2.29
C LEU A 222 9.63 -3.20 3.10
N ARG A 223 9.78 -3.27 4.42
CA ARG A 223 9.76 -2.08 5.27
C ARG A 223 10.84 -1.07 4.87
N ALA A 224 12.06 -1.53 4.63
CA ALA A 224 13.16 -0.67 4.23
C ALA A 224 12.92 -0.02 2.86
N ALA A 225 12.35 -0.75 1.89
CA ALA A 225 11.90 -0.17 0.62
C ALA A 225 10.87 0.95 0.80
N ILE A 226 9.86 0.73 1.67
CA ILE A 226 8.84 1.75 1.97
C ILE A 226 9.44 2.97 2.67
N ILE A 227 10.39 2.77 3.60
CA ILE A 227 11.11 3.88 4.26
C ILE A 227 11.93 4.67 3.24
N ARG A 228 12.59 4.00 2.28
CA ARG A 228 13.33 4.66 1.19
C ARG A 228 12.40 5.56 0.38
N SER A 229 11.25 5.05 -0.05
CA SER A 229 10.22 5.83 -0.75
C SER A 229 9.75 7.04 0.08
N ALA A 230 9.51 6.84 1.38
CA ALA A 230 9.15 7.92 2.29
C ALA A 230 10.26 8.97 2.44
N GLY A 231 11.53 8.55 2.37
CA GLY A 231 12.71 9.42 2.32
C GLY A 231 12.65 10.41 1.17
N TYR A 232 12.46 9.90 -0.04
CA TYR A 232 12.35 10.75 -1.24
C TYR A 232 11.15 11.69 -1.22
N GLN A 233 10.09 11.32 -0.51
CA GLN A 233 8.88 12.12 -0.41
C GLN A 233 8.86 13.06 0.79
N GLY A 234 9.92 13.09 1.60
CA GLY A 234 9.98 13.91 2.82
C GLY A 234 9.01 13.46 3.92
N ARG A 235 8.56 12.20 3.89
CA ARG A 235 7.53 11.62 4.79
C ARG A 235 8.12 10.69 5.86
N LEU A 236 9.43 10.74 6.12
CA LEU A 236 10.10 9.87 7.11
C LEU A 236 9.51 9.99 8.51
N ASN A 237 9.06 11.18 8.91
CA ASN A 237 8.48 11.42 10.23
C ASN A 237 7.22 10.57 10.50
N SER A 238 6.51 10.14 9.45
CA SER A 238 5.34 9.26 9.56
C SER A 238 5.71 7.84 10.02
N TYR A 239 6.97 7.43 9.87
CA TYR A 239 7.43 6.07 10.15
C TYR A 239 8.15 5.92 11.49
N GLY A 240 8.31 7.02 12.24
CA GLY A 240 8.97 7.07 13.54
C GLY A 240 10.50 6.95 13.44
N LYS A 241 11.23 7.55 14.39
CA LYS A 241 12.68 7.33 14.51
C LYS A 241 12.94 5.96 15.15
N PRO A 242 13.95 5.18 14.71
CA PRO A 242 14.33 3.92 15.33
C PRO A 242 14.80 3.99 16.80
N SER A 243 14.80 5.16 17.46
CA SER A 243 15.37 5.31 18.80
C SER A 243 14.74 6.39 19.69
N ASP A 244 13.48 6.78 19.49
CA ASP A 244 12.77 7.54 20.54
C ASP A 244 12.05 6.55 21.47
N LYS A 245 12.84 5.98 22.38
CA LYS A 245 12.37 5.54 23.69
C LYS A 245 11.58 6.72 24.27
N HIS A 246 10.36 6.48 24.75
CA HIS A 246 9.35 7.49 25.15
C HIS A 246 8.40 7.98 24.05
N LYS A 247 7.78 7.08 23.27
CA LYS A 247 6.37 7.31 22.93
C LYS A 247 5.49 6.82 24.06
N VAL A 248 5.28 7.71 25.02
CA VAL A 248 4.18 7.62 25.99
C VAL A 248 2.91 7.32 25.21
N VAL A 249 2.21 6.28 25.65
CA VAL A 249 0.85 5.95 25.25
C VAL A 249 0.00 7.19 25.50
N ASN A 250 -0.37 7.92 24.45
CA ASN A 250 -1.33 9.01 24.57
C ASN A 250 -2.74 8.42 24.74
N ASN A 251 -3.06 8.05 25.98
CA ASN A 251 -4.41 8.19 26.50
C ASN A 251 -4.64 9.66 26.92
N PRO A 252 -5.90 10.11 27.01
CA PRO A 252 -6.32 11.44 26.58
C PRO A 252 -5.80 12.53 27.51
N SER A 253 -5.10 13.52 26.97
CA SER A 253 -4.58 14.64 27.75
C SER A 253 -5.74 15.54 28.21
N THR A 254 -6.04 15.43 29.49
CA THR A 254 -6.69 16.44 30.33
C THR A 254 -5.79 17.68 30.43
N ASN A 255 -6.44 18.84 30.34
CA ASN A 255 -5.90 20.17 30.58
C ASN A 255 -4.98 20.25 31.80
N THR A 256 -3.89 21.01 31.68
CA THR A 256 -3.47 21.98 32.69
C THR A 256 -2.73 23.14 32.04
N SER A 257 -3.29 24.32 32.24
CA SER A 257 -2.67 25.63 32.15
C SER A 257 -1.36 25.71 32.93
N SER A 258 -0.31 26.28 32.35
CA SER A 258 0.61 27.09 33.15
C SER A 258 1.06 28.33 32.39
N ILE A 259 0.73 29.46 33.00
CA ILE A 259 1.22 30.80 32.73
C ILE A 259 2.72 30.81 33.08
N ARG A 260 3.56 31.32 32.18
CA ARG A 260 4.86 31.88 32.56
C ARG A 260 5.15 33.12 31.73
N ALA A 261 5.02 34.26 32.41
CA ALA A 261 5.42 35.57 31.97
C ALA A 261 6.93 35.78 32.10
N ARG A 262 7.55 36.51 31.14
CA ARG A 262 8.50 37.65 31.31
C ARG A 262 9.28 37.92 30.01
N PRO A 263 9.95 39.08 29.83
CA PRO A 263 9.53 40.48 30.03
C PRO A 263 9.66 41.31 28.72
N GLN A 264 9.12 42.53 28.74
CA GLN A 264 9.30 43.58 27.74
C GLN A 264 10.75 44.09 27.67
N SER A 265 11.30 44.29 26.47
CA SER A 265 12.08 45.50 26.18
C SER A 265 12.00 45.93 24.69
N THR A 266 11.57 47.19 24.54
CA THR A 266 11.95 48.25 23.57
C THR A 266 12.25 47.92 22.08
N LEU A 267 11.27 48.27 21.24
CA LEU A 267 11.32 49.14 20.05
C LEU A 267 12.63 49.22 19.24
N THR A 268 12.57 48.75 17.99
CA THR A 268 12.99 49.51 16.79
C THR A 268 12.19 49.03 15.57
N HIS A 269 11.62 49.98 14.82
CA HIS A 269 10.82 49.82 13.61
C HIS A 269 11.63 49.33 12.41
N ARG A 270 11.08 48.41 11.58
CA ARG A 270 10.79 48.56 10.11
C ARG A 270 10.39 47.20 9.46
N PRO A 271 9.84 47.16 8.23
CA PRO A 271 8.41 46.98 7.95
C PRO A 271 8.02 45.59 7.41
N ALA A 272 6.72 45.36 7.36
CA ALA A 272 6.05 44.17 6.85
C ALA A 272 6.21 43.99 5.32
N ASN A 273 6.56 42.78 4.89
CA ASN A 273 6.40 42.31 3.51
C ASN A 273 5.36 41.18 3.48
N PRO A 274 4.22 41.35 2.79
CA PRO A 274 3.27 40.27 2.53
C PRO A 274 3.57 39.67 1.17
N SER A 275 4.34 38.57 1.12
CA SER A 275 4.59 37.89 -0.16
C SER A 275 4.90 36.41 0.03
N ARG A 276 3.86 35.61 0.36
CA ARG A 276 3.84 34.18 -0.01
C ARG A 276 2.45 33.54 -0.01
N VAL A 277 1.45 34.24 -0.53
CA VAL A 277 0.17 33.64 -0.93
C VAL A 277 -0.06 33.99 -2.40
N GLU A 278 0.71 33.37 -3.29
CA GLU A 278 0.42 33.30 -4.73
C GLU A 278 1.46 32.41 -5.44
N LYS A 279 1.22 31.10 -5.39
CA LYS A 279 1.73 30.15 -6.41
C LYS A 279 0.93 28.85 -6.34
N ARG A 280 -0.38 28.99 -6.53
CA ARG A 280 -1.28 27.89 -6.87
C ARG A 280 -2.12 28.37 -8.04
N GLN A 281 -1.62 28.09 -9.25
CA GLN A 281 -2.36 27.92 -10.51
C GLN A 281 -1.44 28.23 -11.70
N LYS A 282 -0.85 27.19 -12.30
CA LYS A 282 -0.84 26.92 -13.74
C LYS A 282 0.09 25.75 -14.03
N GLY A 283 -0.45 24.77 -14.77
CA GLY A 283 0.26 23.57 -15.20
C GLY A 283 -0.71 22.45 -15.56
N SER A 284 -1.71 22.75 -16.39
CA SER A 284 -2.49 21.73 -17.09
C SER A 284 -1.81 21.45 -18.43
N SER A 285 -1.31 20.23 -18.65
CA SER A 285 -1.33 19.57 -19.96
C SER A 285 -0.61 18.20 -19.94
N GLN A 286 -1.32 17.22 -20.49
CA GLN A 286 -0.92 15.90 -21.00
C GLN A 286 -1.01 14.69 -20.03
N PRO A 287 -1.88 13.70 -20.32
CA PRO A 287 -1.98 12.46 -19.57
C PRO A 287 -0.88 11.49 -20.02
N SER A 288 0.00 11.08 -19.09
CA SER A 288 0.88 9.95 -19.31
C SER A 288 0.09 8.66 -19.07
N VAL A 289 -0.56 8.18 -20.14
CA VAL A 289 -1.18 6.85 -20.17
C VAL A 289 -0.07 5.84 -20.45
N TYR A 290 0.52 5.28 -19.39
CA TYR A 290 1.33 4.07 -19.50
C TYR A 290 0.47 2.87 -19.08
N ARG A 291 0.03 2.13 -20.09
CA ARG A 291 -0.64 0.82 -19.97
C ARG A 291 0.44 -0.21 -19.63
N GLY A 292 0.16 -1.11 -18.70
CA GLY A 292 1.13 -2.09 -18.17
C GLY A 292 1.71 -3.07 -19.19
N VAL A 293 2.18 -4.24 -18.73
CA VAL A 293 2.99 -5.25 -19.46
C VAL A 293 2.51 -5.57 -20.91
N ASN A 294 1.22 -5.47 -21.20
CA ASN A 294 0.68 -5.63 -22.55
C ASN A 294 1.11 -4.52 -23.54
N ALA A 295 1.33 -3.28 -23.08
CA ALA A 295 1.82 -2.19 -23.93
C ALA A 295 3.32 -2.34 -24.22
N PHE A 296 4.12 -2.77 -23.24
CA PHE A 296 5.54 -3.09 -23.45
C PHE A 296 5.71 -4.24 -24.45
N ARG A 297 4.89 -5.30 -24.33
CA ARG A 297 4.88 -6.42 -25.27
C ARG A 297 4.37 -6.02 -26.66
N ALA A 298 3.34 -5.18 -26.76
CA ALA A 298 2.88 -4.62 -28.03
C ALA A 298 3.95 -3.73 -28.70
N GLN A 299 4.74 -2.98 -27.93
CA GLN A 299 5.84 -2.15 -28.44
C GLN A 299 7.02 -3.01 -28.94
N GLN A 300 7.30 -4.14 -28.28
CA GLN A 300 8.31 -5.10 -28.72
C GLN A 300 7.87 -5.86 -29.99
N GLN A 301 6.60 -6.29 -30.06
CA GLN A 301 6.05 -6.94 -31.27
C GLN A 301 5.99 -5.99 -32.46
N ALA A 302 5.64 -4.71 -32.25
CA ALA A 302 5.68 -3.70 -33.32
C ALA A 302 7.11 -3.44 -33.83
N ARG A 303 8.11 -3.50 -32.94
CA ARG A 303 9.53 -3.36 -33.33
C ARG A 303 10.05 -4.59 -34.07
N GLN A 304 9.66 -5.80 -33.68
CA GLN A 304 10.01 -7.03 -34.39
C GLN A 304 9.34 -7.10 -35.77
N ASN A 305 8.07 -6.74 -35.89
CA ASN A 305 7.38 -6.70 -37.18
C ASN A 305 7.94 -5.62 -38.13
N SER A 306 8.59 -4.57 -37.61
CA SER A 306 9.28 -3.56 -38.45
C SER A 306 10.69 -3.99 -38.90
N LEU A 307 11.23 -5.06 -38.32
CA LEU A 307 12.54 -5.64 -38.70
C LEU A 307 12.39 -6.83 -39.66
N ASP A 308 11.20 -7.43 -39.72
CA ASP A 308 10.87 -8.57 -40.60
C ASP A 308 10.17 -8.19 -41.91
N ASP A 309 10.16 -6.90 -42.28
CA ASP A 309 9.60 -6.44 -43.56
C ASP A 309 10.72 -6.14 -44.57
N PRO A 310 11.14 -7.12 -45.42
CA PRO A 310 12.05 -6.85 -46.50
C PRO A 310 11.28 -6.27 -47.70
N LYS A 311 11.49 -4.97 -47.91
CA LYS A 311 11.39 -4.21 -49.17
C LYS A 311 10.00 -3.87 -49.71
N HIS A 312 9.76 -2.56 -49.80
CA HIS A 312 9.90 -1.86 -51.08
C HIS A 312 10.51 -0.47 -50.89
#